data_AF-A0A919YPD6-F1
#
_entry.id   AF-A0A919YPD6-F1
#
_cell.length_a   1.000
_cell.length_b   1.000
_cell.length_c   1.000
_cell.angle_alpha   90.00
_cell.angle_beta   90.00
_cell.angle_gamma   90.00
#
_symmetry.space_group_name_H-M   'P 1'
#
loop_
_entity.id
_entity.type
_entity.pdbx_description
1 polymer ?
#
loop_
_entity_poly.entity_id
_entity_poly.type
_entity_poly.pdbx_seq_one_letter_code
_entity_poly.pdbx_strand_id
1 'polypeptide(L)'
;MENTIKQQLLELADEKYKAFTSALIPNINNIIGVRLPELRKIAKQLAKGDWRTYLAHAEADWFEEVMLQGMVIGSVKAEIDEVLRYVAEFVPKIDNWSVCDSFCASLKITAAHKQAVWQFLQPYLRSSEPYEIRFAVVMLLNYYVDDEYIGEALGLLDSIRHEDYYVKMAVAWAVSIYFVKLPAPTLAYLKQCTLDNETYNKALQKIIESTRTSKETKDLMRSMKRK
;
A
#
# COMPACT_ATOMS: atom_id res chain seq x y z
N MET A 1 24.11 6.36 27.90
CA MET A 1 23.79 5.18 27.06
C MET A 1 22.85 5.70 25.98
N GLU A 2 23.28 5.75 24.73
CA GLU A 2 22.37 6.07 23.63
C GLU A 2 21.28 5.00 23.60
N ASN A 3 20.02 5.41 23.75
CA ASN A 3 18.90 4.49 23.78
C ASN A 3 18.69 3.96 22.35
N THR A 4 18.89 2.65 22.16
CA THR A 4 18.71 2.02 20.85
C THR A 4 17.27 2.22 20.36
N ILE A 5 17.05 2.21 19.04
CA ILE A 5 15.70 2.36 18.49
C ILE A 5 14.74 1.29 19.04
N LYS A 6 15.22 0.05 19.20
CA LYS A 6 14.46 -1.04 19.82
C LYS A 6 14.00 -0.71 21.23
N GLN A 7 14.87 -0.16 22.07
CA GLN A 7 14.51 0.27 23.43
C GLN A 7 13.45 1.39 23.41
N GLN A 8 13.59 2.36 22.52
CA GLN A 8 12.57 3.42 22.36
C GLN A 8 11.21 2.85 21.95
N LEU A 9 11.18 1.84 21.07
CA LEU A 9 9.93 1.16 20.69
C LEU A 9 9.33 0.39 21.87
N LEU A 10 10.14 -0.33 22.65
CA LEU A 10 9.68 -1.08 23.83
C LEU A 10 9.14 -0.15 24.92
N GLU A 11 9.72 1.03 25.12
CA GLU A 11 9.22 2.05 26.05
C GLU A 11 7.84 2.59 25.64
N LEU A 12 7.49 2.50 24.35
CA LEU A 12 6.22 2.94 23.78
C LEU A 12 5.21 1.80 23.62
N ALA A 13 5.50 0.61 24.13
CA ALA A 13 4.62 -0.55 24.03
C ALA A 13 3.28 -0.31 24.74
N ASP A 14 2.18 -0.55 24.01
CA ASP A 14 0.81 -0.49 24.52
C ASP A 14 0.14 -1.86 24.30
N GLU A 15 -0.03 -2.63 25.38
CA GLU A 15 -0.61 -3.99 25.31
C GLU A 15 -2.04 -4.03 24.74
N LYS A 16 -2.85 -2.99 24.99
CA LYS A 16 -4.19 -2.91 24.38
C LYS A 16 -4.08 -2.68 22.87
N TYR A 17 -3.14 -1.84 22.45
CA TYR A 17 -2.91 -1.58 21.04
C TYR A 17 -2.26 -2.77 20.32
N LYS A 18 -1.39 -3.52 20.98
CA LYS A 18 -0.86 -4.80 20.52
C LYS A 18 -1.99 -5.79 20.26
N ALA A 19 -2.84 -6.05 21.25
CA ALA A 19 -3.98 -6.97 21.10
C ALA A 19 -4.91 -6.57 19.95
N PHE A 20 -5.19 -5.27 19.80
CA PHE A 20 -5.95 -4.74 18.67
C PHE A 20 -5.26 -4.99 17.32
N THR A 21 -3.96 -4.73 17.23
CA THR A 21 -3.18 -4.89 15.99
C THR A 21 -3.05 -6.37 15.60
N SER A 22 -2.77 -7.26 16.56
CA SER A 22 -2.72 -8.70 16.34
C SER A 22 -4.05 -9.26 15.82
N ALA A 23 -5.19 -8.73 16.27
CA ALA A 23 -6.50 -9.14 15.75
C ALA A 23 -6.76 -8.67 14.30
N LEU A 24 -6.11 -7.58 13.86
CA LEU A 24 -6.25 -7.04 12.50
C LEU A 24 -5.29 -7.67 11.49
N ILE A 25 -4.14 -8.16 11.95
CA ILE A 25 -3.08 -8.71 11.11
C ILE A 25 -2.77 -10.14 11.60
N PRO A 26 -3.60 -11.12 11.22
CA PRO A 26 -3.60 -12.45 11.84
C PRO A 26 -2.32 -13.26 11.59
N ASN A 27 -1.50 -12.85 10.61
CA ASN A 27 -0.30 -13.58 10.20
C ASN A 27 0.99 -13.07 10.89
N ILE A 28 0.88 -12.10 11.80
CA ILE A 28 2.03 -11.44 12.43
C ILE A 28 2.00 -11.62 13.95
N ASN A 29 3.09 -12.16 14.48
CA ASN A 29 3.17 -12.64 15.87
C ASN A 29 4.11 -11.77 16.73
N ASN A 30 4.97 -11.01 16.07
CA ASN A 30 6.04 -10.17 16.61
C ASN A 30 5.60 -8.71 16.66
N ILE A 31 4.57 -8.40 17.44
CA ILE A 31 4.02 -7.05 17.61
C ILE A 31 4.40 -6.50 19.00
N ILE A 32 4.97 -5.30 19.03
CA ILE A 32 5.29 -4.56 20.26
C ILE A 32 4.05 -3.82 20.77
N GLY A 33 3.25 -3.23 19.88
CA GLY A 33 2.09 -2.40 20.21
C GLY A 33 2.40 -0.91 20.18
N VAL A 34 3.27 -0.41 19.29
CA VAL A 34 3.56 1.03 19.19
C VAL A 34 2.58 1.73 18.26
N ARG A 35 1.98 2.82 18.72
CA ARG A 35 1.01 3.58 17.92
C ARG A 35 1.66 4.31 16.76
N LEU A 36 0.99 4.33 15.59
CA LEU A 36 1.47 4.99 14.37
C LEU A 36 1.93 6.46 14.56
N PRO A 37 1.27 7.32 15.37
CA PRO A 37 1.75 8.67 15.59
C PRO A 37 3.15 8.74 16.21
N GLU A 38 3.49 7.82 17.11
CA GLU A 38 4.81 7.76 17.73
C GLU A 38 5.85 7.24 16.74
N LEU A 39 5.55 6.16 15.99
CA LEU A 39 6.42 5.68 14.91
C LEU A 39 6.73 6.79 13.89
N ARG A 40 5.73 7.58 13.51
CA ARG A 40 5.92 8.72 12.59
C ARG A 40 6.80 9.83 13.18
N LYS A 41 6.80 10.04 14.51
CA LYS A 41 7.69 11.01 15.15
C LYS A 41 9.13 10.52 15.09
N ILE A 42 9.38 9.27 15.46
CA ILE A 42 10.71 8.64 15.41
C ILE A 42 11.22 8.64 13.96
N ALA A 43 10.39 8.23 12.99
CA ALA A 43 10.75 8.21 11.57
C ALA A 43 11.21 9.59 11.06
N LYS A 44 10.51 10.66 11.44
CA LYS A 44 10.87 12.04 11.07
C LYS A 44 12.16 12.52 11.73
N GLN A 45 12.47 12.05 12.93
CA GLN A 45 13.73 12.38 13.61
C GLN A 45 14.89 11.66 12.90
N LEU A 46 14.74 10.36 12.64
CA LEU A 46 15.71 9.55 11.92
C LEU A 46 15.99 10.11 10.52
N ALA A 47 14.94 10.45 9.76
CA ALA A 47 15.05 11.01 8.42
C ALA A 47 15.80 12.37 8.34
N LYS A 48 15.93 13.08 9.47
CA LYS A 48 16.72 14.33 9.57
C LYS A 48 18.18 14.08 9.96
N GLY A 49 18.48 12.93 10.56
CA GLY A 49 19.82 12.52 10.96
C GLY A 49 20.50 11.67 9.88
N ASP A 50 21.40 10.80 10.32
CA ASP A 50 22.05 9.81 9.45
C ASP A 50 21.14 8.59 9.22
N TRP A 51 20.09 8.83 8.43
CA TRP A 51 19.09 7.83 8.09
C TRP A 51 19.67 6.66 7.28
N ARG A 52 20.77 6.87 6.54
CA ARG A 52 21.43 5.83 5.74
C ARG A 52 22.08 4.78 6.64
N THR A 53 22.83 5.24 7.66
CA THR A 53 23.39 4.36 8.67
C THR A 53 22.30 3.64 9.46
N TYR A 54 21.20 4.32 9.81
CA TYR A 54 20.06 3.65 10.43
C TYR A 54 19.50 2.53 9.55
N LEU A 55 19.17 2.80 8.28
CA LEU A 55 18.59 1.78 7.39
C LEU A 55 19.55 0.62 7.10
N ALA A 56 20.87 0.87 7.06
CA ALA A 56 21.88 -0.16 6.87
C ALA A 56 21.98 -1.14 8.04
N HIS A 57 21.61 -0.72 9.25
CA HIS A 57 21.69 -1.51 10.48
C HIS A 57 20.33 -1.80 11.12
N ALA A 58 19.23 -1.43 10.46
CA ALA A 58 17.90 -1.58 11.03
C ALA A 58 17.52 -3.07 11.15
N GLU A 59 17.22 -3.49 12.38
CA GLU A 59 16.63 -4.78 12.66
C GLU A 59 15.20 -4.87 12.11
N ALA A 60 14.72 -6.09 11.89
CA ALA A 60 13.39 -6.40 11.37
C ALA A 60 12.74 -7.53 12.20
N ASP A 61 13.10 -7.63 13.48
CA ASP A 61 12.59 -8.66 14.39
C ASP A 61 11.14 -8.40 14.78
N TRP A 62 10.70 -7.14 14.75
CA TRP A 62 9.37 -6.71 15.13
C TRP A 62 8.64 -5.99 13.99
N PHE A 63 7.32 -6.16 13.95
CA PHE A 63 6.42 -5.47 13.03
C PHE A 63 6.68 -3.95 13.00
N GLU A 64 6.82 -3.34 14.17
CA GLU A 64 7.07 -1.91 14.30
C GLU A 64 8.43 -1.46 13.77
N GLU A 65 9.46 -2.32 13.79
CA GLU A 65 10.77 -2.00 13.23
C GLU A 65 10.70 -1.95 11.70
N VAL A 66 10.02 -2.91 11.07
CA VAL A 66 9.78 -2.91 9.62
C VAL A 66 8.93 -1.70 9.22
N MET A 67 7.87 -1.41 9.97
CA MET A 67 7.05 -0.20 9.77
C MET A 67 7.88 1.09 9.85
N LEU A 68 8.78 1.17 10.82
CA LEU A 68 9.64 2.34 11.02
C LEU A 68 10.59 2.55 9.83
N GLN A 69 11.22 1.49 9.33
CA GLN A 69 12.07 1.56 8.13
C GLN A 69 11.32 2.18 6.94
N GLY A 70 10.11 1.68 6.64
CA GLY A 70 9.29 2.22 5.54
C GLY A 70 8.85 3.67 5.78
N MET A 71 8.55 4.06 7.02
CA MET A 71 8.22 5.45 7.35
C MET A 71 9.43 6.40 7.23
N VAL A 72 10.64 5.92 7.56
CA VAL A 72 11.89 6.67 7.37
C VAL A 72 12.09 6.91 5.88
N ILE A 73 12.05 5.86 5.05
CA ILE A 73 12.19 5.97 3.58
C ILE A 73 11.17 6.96 3.00
N GLY A 74 9.92 6.94 3.45
CA GLY A 74 8.91 7.93 2.99
C GLY A 74 9.12 9.37 3.50
N SER A 75 9.99 9.58 4.49
CA SER A 75 10.23 10.88 5.13
C SER A 75 11.56 11.52 4.74
N VAL A 76 12.47 10.80 4.10
CA VAL A 76 13.78 11.36 3.71
C VAL A 76 13.65 12.40 2.61
N LYS A 77 14.58 13.34 2.61
CA LYS A 77 14.79 14.29 1.51
C LYS A 77 16.06 13.87 0.79
N ALA A 78 15.88 13.13 -0.29
CA ALA A 78 16.95 12.59 -1.12
C ALA A 78 16.51 12.59 -2.58
N GLU A 79 17.47 12.39 -3.49
CA GLU A 79 17.18 12.25 -4.92
C GLU A 79 16.33 11.01 -5.17
N ILE A 80 15.45 11.09 -6.18
CA ILE A 80 14.47 10.02 -6.46
C ILE A 80 15.15 8.66 -6.68
N ASP A 81 16.25 8.61 -7.44
CA ASP A 81 16.96 7.37 -7.72
C ASP A 81 17.52 6.72 -6.46
N GLU A 82 17.94 7.53 -5.49
CA GLU A 82 18.39 7.03 -4.20
C GLU A 82 17.22 6.46 -3.39
N VAL A 83 16.10 7.19 -3.32
CA VAL A 83 14.91 6.70 -2.63
C VAL A 83 14.43 5.38 -3.26
N LEU A 84 14.42 5.28 -4.58
CA LEU A 84 13.99 4.06 -5.29
C LEU A 84 14.89 2.85 -5.00
N ARG A 85 16.20 3.03 -4.75
CA ARG A 85 17.06 1.94 -4.27
C ARG A 85 16.60 1.42 -2.91
N TYR A 86 16.35 2.32 -1.95
CA TYR A 86 15.85 1.93 -0.63
C TYR A 86 14.44 1.33 -0.69
N VAL A 87 13.58 1.81 -1.60
CA VAL A 87 12.28 1.18 -1.87
C VAL A 87 12.48 -0.25 -2.36
N ALA A 88 13.36 -0.49 -3.33
CA ALA A 88 13.63 -1.82 -3.85
C ALA A 88 14.17 -2.78 -2.79
N GLU A 89 15.02 -2.30 -1.86
CA GLU A 89 15.51 -3.07 -0.72
C GLU A 89 14.43 -3.32 0.35
N PHE A 90 13.45 -2.44 0.45
CA PHE A 90 12.38 -2.53 1.45
C PHE A 90 11.23 -3.43 1.02
N VAL A 91 10.86 -3.44 -0.27
CA VAL A 91 9.71 -4.20 -0.78
C VAL A 91 9.75 -5.69 -0.39
N PRO A 92 10.89 -6.41 -0.47
CA PRO A 92 10.97 -7.81 -0.02
C PRO A 92 10.72 -8.03 1.48
N LYS A 93 10.77 -6.97 2.30
CA LYS A 93 10.47 -7.03 3.76
C LYS A 93 8.97 -6.91 4.06
N ILE A 94 8.14 -6.67 3.03
CA ILE A 94 6.69 -6.51 3.19
C ILE A 94 6.04 -7.90 3.22
N ASP A 95 5.48 -8.28 4.37
CA ASP A 95 4.82 -9.57 4.59
C ASP A 95 3.35 -9.44 5.02
N ASN A 96 2.84 -8.21 5.10
CA ASN A 96 1.47 -7.94 5.48
C ASN A 96 0.93 -6.64 4.84
N TRP A 97 -0.40 -6.55 4.78
CA TRP A 97 -1.09 -5.41 4.17
C TRP A 97 -0.86 -4.08 4.90
N SER A 98 -0.64 -4.10 6.23
CA SER A 98 -0.49 -2.89 7.03
C SER A 98 0.83 -2.18 6.74
N VAL A 99 1.93 -2.95 6.64
CA VAL A 99 3.24 -2.45 6.21
C VAL A 99 3.15 -1.91 4.79
N CYS A 100 2.59 -2.70 3.87
CA CYS A 100 2.45 -2.32 2.48
C CYS A 100 1.72 -0.97 2.32
N ASP A 101 0.52 -0.87 2.87
CA ASP A 101 -0.36 0.27 2.65
C ASP A 101 0.18 1.53 3.34
N SER A 102 0.77 1.37 4.53
CA SER A 102 1.40 2.46 5.27
C SER A 102 2.65 2.99 4.57
N PHE A 103 3.45 2.10 4.00
CA PHE A 103 4.64 2.46 3.23
C PHE A 103 4.24 3.18 1.93
N CYS A 104 3.29 2.64 1.16
CA CYS A 104 2.81 3.31 -0.05
C CYS A 104 2.28 4.71 0.25
N ALA A 105 1.60 4.92 1.38
CA ALA A 105 1.10 6.24 1.78
C ALA A 105 2.21 7.20 2.25
N SER A 106 3.38 6.69 2.66
CA SER A 106 4.51 7.50 3.11
C SER A 106 5.35 8.03 1.95
N LEU A 107 5.37 7.38 0.79
CA LEU A 107 6.17 7.72 -0.41
C LEU A 107 5.69 8.97 -1.17
N LYS A 108 5.51 10.08 -0.46
CA LYS A 108 4.99 11.35 -0.99
C LYS A 108 5.84 11.96 -2.10
N ILE A 109 7.13 11.61 -2.17
CA ILE A 109 8.03 12.01 -3.27
C ILE A 109 7.48 11.60 -4.64
N THR A 110 6.68 10.53 -4.70
CA THR A 110 6.03 10.05 -5.94
C THR A 110 5.21 11.14 -6.63
N ALA A 111 4.56 12.03 -5.88
CA ALA A 111 3.76 13.11 -6.47
C ALA A 111 4.59 14.08 -7.33
N ALA A 112 5.88 14.25 -7.02
CA ALA A 112 6.80 15.09 -7.78
C ALA A 112 7.57 14.33 -8.87
N HIS A 113 7.59 12.99 -8.80
CA HIS A 113 8.38 12.12 -9.69
C HIS A 113 7.54 11.00 -10.31
N LYS A 114 6.28 11.28 -10.66
CA LYS A 114 5.32 10.29 -11.17
C LYS A 114 5.88 9.42 -12.28
N GLN A 115 6.49 10.03 -13.31
CA GLN A 115 6.99 9.25 -14.45
C GLN A 115 8.11 8.27 -14.05
N ALA A 116 9.06 8.70 -13.23
CA ALA A 116 10.16 7.84 -12.78
C ALA A 116 9.65 6.68 -11.93
N VAL A 117 8.73 6.97 -10.99
CA VAL A 117 8.12 5.93 -10.16
C VAL A 117 7.22 5.01 -10.99
N TRP A 118 6.50 5.50 -11.99
CA TRP A 118 5.68 4.68 -12.88
C TRP A 118 6.50 3.59 -13.57
N GLN A 119 7.67 3.97 -14.11
CA GLN A 119 8.60 3.02 -14.73
C GLN A 119 9.15 2.01 -13.71
N PHE A 120 9.48 2.48 -12.51
CA PHE A 120 9.94 1.63 -11.42
C PHE A 120 8.91 0.57 -10.99
N LEU A 121 7.61 0.87 -11.08
CA LEU A 121 6.54 -0.05 -10.67
C LEU A 121 6.27 -1.19 -11.67
N GLN A 122 6.72 -1.08 -12.92
CA GLN A 122 6.38 -2.03 -13.99
C GLN A 122 6.77 -3.48 -13.69
N PRO A 123 7.96 -3.79 -13.14
CA PRO A 123 8.32 -5.16 -12.80
C PRO A 123 7.43 -5.75 -11.70
N TYR A 124 7.09 -4.94 -10.69
CA TYR A 124 6.28 -5.37 -9.54
C TYR A 124 4.83 -5.71 -9.94
N LEU A 125 4.26 -5.02 -10.93
CA LEU A 125 2.93 -5.34 -11.49
C LEU A 125 2.88 -6.69 -12.22
N ARG A 126 4.04 -7.25 -12.58
CA ARG A 126 4.20 -8.52 -13.28
C ARG A 126 4.86 -9.60 -12.40
N SER A 127 5.08 -9.30 -11.12
CA SER A 127 5.70 -10.22 -10.18
C SER A 127 4.81 -11.43 -9.90
N SER A 128 5.42 -12.50 -9.40
CA SER A 128 4.72 -13.63 -8.77
C SER A 128 4.58 -13.46 -7.25
N GLU A 129 5.24 -12.47 -6.65
CA GLU A 129 5.23 -12.28 -5.21
C GLU A 129 4.03 -11.42 -4.76
N PRO A 130 3.16 -11.91 -3.86
CA PRO A 130 1.92 -11.23 -3.51
C PRO A 130 2.08 -9.78 -3.05
N TYR A 131 3.09 -9.52 -2.21
CA TYR A 131 3.32 -8.20 -1.65
C TYR A 131 4.08 -7.25 -2.58
N GLU A 132 4.81 -7.76 -3.58
CA GLU A 132 5.32 -6.95 -4.67
C GLU A 132 4.17 -6.42 -5.54
N ILE A 133 3.25 -7.30 -5.93
CA ILE A 133 2.06 -6.91 -6.69
C ILE A 133 1.20 -5.95 -5.87
N ARG A 134 0.95 -6.25 -4.60
CA ARG A 134 0.18 -5.36 -3.71
C ARG A 134 0.83 -3.99 -3.60
N PHE A 135 2.14 -3.93 -3.39
CA PHE A 135 2.89 -2.68 -3.34
C PHE A 135 2.63 -1.84 -4.59
N ALA A 136 2.79 -2.42 -5.77
CA ALA A 136 2.57 -1.69 -7.01
C ALA A 136 1.13 -1.22 -7.18
N VAL A 137 0.15 -2.09 -6.92
CA VAL A 137 -1.28 -1.76 -7.01
C VAL A 137 -1.68 -0.63 -6.03
N VAL A 138 -1.14 -0.64 -4.81
CA VAL A 138 -1.42 0.41 -3.82
C VAL A 138 -0.70 1.72 -4.17
N MET A 139 0.46 1.66 -4.82
CA MET A 139 1.07 2.86 -5.40
C MET A 139 0.21 3.45 -6.52
N LEU A 140 -0.39 2.62 -7.39
CA LEU A 140 -1.34 3.08 -8.42
C LEU A 140 -2.52 3.85 -7.83
N LEU A 141 -3.22 3.26 -6.85
CA LEU A 141 -4.40 3.89 -6.27
C LEU A 141 -4.10 5.15 -5.42
N ASN A 142 -2.87 5.28 -4.91
CA ASN A 142 -2.45 6.47 -4.16
C ASN A 142 -2.09 7.65 -5.07
N TYR A 143 -1.38 7.40 -6.18
CA TYR A 143 -0.71 8.47 -6.93
C TYR A 143 -1.13 8.62 -8.40
N TYR A 144 -1.80 7.62 -8.99
CA TYR A 144 -2.05 7.56 -10.44
C TYR A 144 -3.54 7.48 -10.79
N VAL A 145 -4.40 7.96 -9.89
CA VAL A 145 -5.85 8.08 -10.15
C VAL A 145 -6.17 9.44 -10.72
N ASP A 146 -5.79 9.63 -11.98
CA ASP A 146 -5.98 10.84 -12.77
C ASP A 146 -6.20 10.48 -14.26
N ASP A 147 -6.53 11.48 -15.08
CA ASP A 147 -6.87 11.28 -16.49
C ASP A 147 -5.67 10.87 -17.36
N GLU A 148 -4.44 11.14 -16.93
CA GLU A 148 -3.23 10.82 -17.68
C GLU A 148 -2.93 9.32 -17.61
N TYR A 149 -3.03 8.72 -16.42
CA TYR A 149 -2.63 7.33 -16.19
C TYR A 149 -3.79 6.33 -16.21
N ILE A 150 -5.05 6.76 -16.16
CA ILE A 150 -6.20 5.86 -15.99
C ILE A 150 -6.26 4.73 -17.01
N GLY A 151 -6.01 5.01 -18.29
CA GLY A 151 -6.12 3.98 -19.35
C GLY A 151 -5.11 2.84 -19.13
N GLU A 152 -3.84 3.20 -18.94
CA GLU A 152 -2.77 2.24 -18.71
C GLU A 152 -2.93 1.54 -17.35
N ALA A 153 -3.28 2.29 -16.29
CA ALA A 153 -3.48 1.74 -14.95
C ALA A 153 -4.60 0.70 -14.89
N LEU A 154 -5.77 0.98 -15.50
CA LEU A 154 -6.86 0.00 -15.55
C LEU A 154 -6.48 -1.23 -16.38
N GLY A 155 -5.73 -1.05 -17.47
CA GLY A 155 -5.20 -2.18 -18.25
C GLY A 155 -4.21 -3.04 -17.45
N LEU A 156 -3.31 -2.42 -16.68
CA LEU A 156 -2.37 -3.12 -15.80
C LEU A 156 -3.12 -3.89 -14.71
N LEU A 157 -4.08 -3.25 -14.03
CA LEU A 157 -4.93 -3.90 -13.03
C LEU A 157 -5.70 -5.09 -13.61
N ASP A 158 -6.22 -4.97 -14.84
CA ASP A 158 -6.95 -6.04 -15.53
C ASP A 158 -6.05 -7.18 -16.00
N SER A 159 -4.73 -6.98 -16.07
CA SER A 159 -3.77 -8.01 -16.48
C SER A 159 -3.29 -8.89 -15.31
N ILE A 160 -3.47 -8.44 -14.07
CA ILE A 160 -3.01 -9.17 -12.89
C ILE A 160 -3.85 -10.44 -12.71
N ARG A 161 -3.19 -11.60 -12.74
CA ARG A 161 -3.77 -12.91 -12.45
C ARG A 161 -3.00 -13.53 -11.30
N HIS A 162 -3.63 -13.59 -10.12
CA HIS A 162 -2.99 -14.10 -8.91
C HIS A 162 -4.03 -14.66 -7.94
N GLU A 163 -3.75 -15.82 -7.33
CA GLU A 163 -4.70 -16.47 -6.43
C GLU A 163 -4.68 -15.92 -4.99
N ASP A 164 -3.58 -15.27 -4.59
CA ASP A 164 -3.45 -14.68 -3.26
C ASP A 164 -4.56 -13.64 -2.96
N TYR A 165 -5.19 -13.82 -1.80
CA TYR A 165 -6.29 -12.98 -1.34
C TYR A 165 -5.91 -11.50 -1.23
N TYR A 166 -4.71 -11.15 -0.75
CA TYR A 166 -4.28 -9.77 -0.59
C TYR A 166 -4.01 -9.08 -1.92
N VAL A 167 -3.63 -9.82 -2.96
CA VAL A 167 -3.55 -9.31 -4.33
C VAL A 167 -4.95 -9.00 -4.87
N LYS A 168 -5.88 -9.98 -4.81
CA LYS A 168 -7.28 -9.77 -5.25
C LYS A 168 -7.92 -8.59 -4.53
N MET A 169 -7.70 -8.46 -3.22
CA MET A 169 -8.21 -7.32 -2.43
C MET A 169 -7.58 -5.98 -2.82
N ALA A 170 -6.29 -5.95 -3.17
CA ALA A 170 -5.62 -4.74 -3.61
C ALA A 170 -6.18 -4.26 -4.95
N VAL A 171 -6.31 -5.16 -5.93
CA VAL A 171 -6.85 -4.84 -7.26
C VAL A 171 -8.31 -4.38 -7.14
N ALA A 172 -9.13 -5.11 -6.40
CA ALA A 172 -10.52 -4.73 -6.14
C ALA A 172 -10.63 -3.35 -5.47
N TRP A 173 -9.74 -3.05 -4.51
CA TRP A 173 -9.69 -1.75 -3.86
C TRP A 173 -9.26 -0.65 -4.83
N ALA A 174 -8.20 -0.84 -5.60
CA ALA A 174 -7.75 0.11 -6.60
C ALA A 174 -8.88 0.46 -7.57
N VAL A 175 -9.53 -0.54 -8.18
CA VAL A 175 -10.66 -0.33 -9.10
C VAL A 175 -11.79 0.48 -8.45
N SER A 176 -12.10 0.22 -7.17
CA SER A 176 -13.12 1.01 -6.47
C SER A 176 -12.74 2.48 -6.27
N ILE A 177 -11.45 2.77 -6.06
CA ILE A 177 -10.94 4.14 -5.94
C ILE A 177 -10.95 4.85 -7.29
N TYR A 178 -10.53 4.16 -8.36
CA TYR A 178 -10.66 4.66 -9.74
C TYR A 178 -12.12 4.99 -10.05
N PHE A 179 -13.06 4.13 -9.67
CA PHE A 179 -14.48 4.41 -9.90
C PHE A 179 -14.98 5.64 -9.12
N VAL A 180 -14.59 5.76 -7.85
CA VAL A 180 -15.01 6.89 -7.01
C VAL A 180 -14.47 8.23 -7.50
N LYS A 181 -13.27 8.26 -8.11
CA LYS A 181 -12.65 9.49 -8.61
C LYS A 181 -12.93 9.76 -10.09
N LEU A 182 -13.02 8.71 -10.90
CA LEU A 182 -13.13 8.73 -12.37
C LEU A 182 -14.23 7.74 -12.81
N PRO A 183 -15.52 8.02 -12.51
CA PRO A 183 -16.60 7.04 -12.62
C PRO A 183 -16.90 6.61 -14.05
N ALA A 184 -16.95 7.54 -15.01
CA ALA A 184 -17.27 7.24 -16.40
C ALA A 184 -16.27 6.27 -17.07
N PRO A 185 -14.95 6.56 -17.09
CA PRO A 185 -13.98 5.63 -17.68
C PRO A 185 -13.89 4.31 -16.90
N THR A 186 -13.99 4.33 -15.58
CA THR A 186 -13.93 3.08 -14.79
C THR A 186 -15.18 2.22 -14.99
N LEU A 187 -16.36 2.82 -15.18
CA LEU A 187 -17.58 2.07 -15.52
C LEU A 187 -17.48 1.44 -16.91
N ALA A 188 -16.92 2.15 -17.89
CA ALA A 188 -16.67 1.60 -19.22
C ALA A 188 -15.73 0.38 -19.14
N TYR A 189 -14.66 0.51 -18.35
CA TYR A 189 -13.76 -0.60 -18.03
C TYR A 189 -14.48 -1.80 -17.38
N LEU A 190 -15.25 -1.58 -16.31
CA LEU A 190 -15.95 -2.66 -15.59
C LEU A 190 -16.91 -3.47 -16.47
N LYS A 191 -17.47 -2.87 -17.53
CA LYS A 191 -18.36 -3.57 -18.47
C LYS A 191 -17.63 -4.56 -19.37
N GLN A 192 -16.31 -4.42 -19.56
CA GLN A 192 -15.52 -5.19 -20.52
C GLN A 192 -14.29 -5.88 -19.90
N CYS A 193 -14.01 -5.65 -18.62
CA CYS A 193 -12.82 -6.15 -17.95
C CYS A 193 -12.80 -7.68 -17.85
N THR A 194 -11.59 -8.22 -17.77
CA THR A 194 -11.30 -9.66 -17.74
C THR A 194 -10.86 -10.18 -16.37
N LEU A 195 -10.97 -9.34 -15.33
CA LEU A 195 -10.84 -9.75 -13.92
C LEU A 195 -11.62 -11.03 -13.61
N ASP A 196 -11.05 -11.87 -12.74
CA ASP A 196 -11.76 -13.03 -12.20
C ASP A 196 -13.00 -12.62 -11.39
N ASN A 197 -13.94 -13.56 -11.20
CA ASN A 197 -15.22 -13.26 -10.57
C ASN A 197 -15.07 -12.79 -9.12
N GLU A 198 -14.07 -13.28 -8.38
CA GLU A 198 -13.85 -12.90 -6.99
C GLU A 198 -13.37 -11.43 -6.92
N THR A 199 -12.31 -11.10 -7.63
CA THR A 199 -11.75 -9.74 -7.68
C THR A 199 -12.78 -8.74 -8.21
N TYR A 200 -13.47 -9.08 -9.29
CA TYR A 200 -14.50 -8.25 -9.89
C TYR A 200 -15.65 -7.97 -8.91
N ASN A 201 -16.23 -9.01 -8.30
CA ASN A 201 -17.33 -8.85 -7.36
C ASN A 201 -16.91 -8.08 -6.09
N LYS A 202 -15.65 -8.20 -5.68
CA LYS A 202 -15.08 -7.42 -4.58
C LYS A 202 -14.91 -5.95 -4.94
N ALA A 203 -14.54 -5.62 -6.16
CA ALA A 203 -14.51 -4.24 -6.63
C ALA A 203 -15.90 -3.61 -6.56
N LEU A 204 -16.92 -4.31 -7.09
CA LEU A 204 -18.32 -3.87 -7.01
C LEU A 204 -18.80 -3.70 -5.56
N GLN A 205 -18.46 -4.65 -4.68
CA GLN A 205 -18.78 -4.57 -3.26
C GLN A 205 -18.19 -3.30 -2.63
N LYS A 206 -16.91 -3.00 -2.87
CA LYS A 206 -16.25 -1.80 -2.34
C LYS A 206 -16.85 -0.50 -2.88
N ILE A 207 -17.29 -0.49 -4.14
CA ILE A 207 -18.03 0.66 -4.72
C ILE A 207 -19.39 0.84 -4.03
N ILE A 208 -20.09 -0.25 -3.68
CA ILE A 208 -21.37 -0.23 -2.98
C ILE A 208 -21.23 0.28 -1.54
N GLU A 209 -20.17 -0.16 -0.84
CA GLU A 209 -19.88 0.21 0.55
C GLU A 209 -19.38 1.64 0.69
N SER A 210 -18.86 2.24 -0.39
CA SER A 210 -18.45 3.64 -0.41
C SER A 210 -19.61 4.59 -0.05
N THR A 211 -19.33 5.55 0.82
CA THR A 211 -20.24 6.66 1.15
C THR A 211 -20.28 7.72 0.05
N ARG A 212 -19.38 7.65 -0.94
CA ARG A 212 -19.22 8.62 -2.02
C ARG A 212 -20.01 8.26 -3.29
N THR A 213 -20.81 7.19 -3.28
CA THR A 213 -21.57 6.72 -4.43
C THR A 213 -23.08 6.85 -4.20
N SER A 214 -23.83 7.20 -5.25
CA SER A 214 -25.28 7.40 -5.18
C SER A 214 -26.04 6.08 -5.07
N LYS A 215 -27.33 6.13 -4.68
CA LYS A 215 -28.17 4.92 -4.62
C LYS A 215 -28.27 4.24 -5.99
N GLU A 216 -28.45 5.02 -7.05
CA GLU A 216 -28.56 4.53 -8.43
C GLU A 216 -27.26 3.83 -8.86
N THR A 217 -26.11 4.40 -8.48
CA THR A 217 -24.80 3.78 -8.72
C THR A 217 -24.70 2.43 -8.02
N LYS A 218 -25.13 2.35 -6.75
CA LYS A 218 -25.10 1.10 -5.98
C LYS A 218 -26.02 0.03 -6.59
N ASP A 219 -27.20 0.43 -7.05
CA ASP A 219 -28.14 -0.47 -7.72
C ASP A 219 -27.58 -1.00 -9.05
N LEU A 220 -26.89 -0.15 -9.81
CA LEU A 220 -26.15 -0.58 -11.00
C LEU A 220 -25.03 -1.57 -10.66
N MET A 221 -24.22 -1.31 -9.63
CA MET A 221 -23.16 -2.26 -9.24
C MET A 221 -23.73 -3.60 -8.80
N ARG A 222 -24.92 -3.63 -8.17
CA ARG A 222 -25.60 -4.89 -7.79
C ARG A 222 -26.03 -5.70 -9.00
N SER A 223 -26.56 -5.04 -10.04
CA SER A 223 -26.99 -5.73 -11.27
C SER A 223 -25.82 -6.25 -12.11
N MET A 224 -24.63 -5.69 -11.93
CA MET A 224 -23.41 -6.06 -12.65
C MET A 224 -22.65 -7.25 -12.05
N LYS A 225 -23.06 -7.82 -10.91
CA LYS A 225 -22.36 -8.95 -10.25
C LYS A 225 -22.29 -10.19 -11.14
N ARG A 226 -21.11 -10.83 -11.17
CA ARG A 226 -20.86 -12.10 -11.87
C ARG A 226 -21.20 -13.29 -10.96
N LYS A 227 -21.65 -14.39 -11.55
CA LYS A 227 -21.93 -15.65 -10.84
C LYS A 227 -20.68 -16.47 -10.64
#